data_AF-A0A954SSM9-F1
#
_entry.id   AF-A0A954SSM9-F1
#
_cell.length_a   1.000
_cell.length_b   1.000
_cell.length_c   1.000
_cell.angle_alpha   90.00
_cell.angle_beta   90.00
_cell.angle_gamma   90.00
#
_symmetry.space_group_name_H-M   'P 1'
#
loop_
_entity.id
_entity.type
_entity.pdbx_description
1 polymer ?
#
loop_
_entity_poly.entity_id
_entity_poly.type
_entity_poly.pdbx_seq_one_letter_code
_entity_poly.pdbx_strand_id
1 'polypeptide(L)' 'MSASASSKDRETVRINLEVTPGVRDQIKELRVKSEASSLAEVFRRALAIYELFIDLQKGGGKIILESSDGERETLRIL' A
#
# COMPACT_ATOMS: atom_id res chain seq x y z
N MET A 1 -27.06 -26.52 -13.03
CA MET A 1 -27.03 -25.36 -13.95
C MET A 1 -27.99 -24.33 -13.37
N SER A 2 -27.69 -23.07 -13.06
CA SER A 2 -26.45 -22.32 -12.81
C SER A 2 -26.93 -21.14 -11.96
N ALA A 3 -26.49 -21.04 -10.70
CA ALA A 3 -26.76 -19.86 -9.88
C ALA A 3 -25.72 -18.80 -10.24
N SER A 4 -26.10 -17.84 -11.09
CA SER A 4 -25.32 -16.62 -11.34
C SER A 4 -25.40 -15.75 -10.09
N ALA A 5 -24.38 -15.82 -9.24
CA ALA A 5 -24.19 -14.84 -8.17
C ALA A 5 -23.80 -13.51 -8.83
N SER A 6 -24.75 -12.58 -8.91
CA SER A 6 -24.53 -11.21 -9.32
C SER A 6 -23.43 -10.58 -8.45
N SER A 7 -22.27 -10.34 -9.06
CA SER A 7 -21.23 -9.49 -8.51
C SER A 7 -21.82 -8.11 -8.29
N LYS A 8 -22.10 -7.74 -7.04
CA LYS A 8 -22.32 -6.33 -6.70
C LYS A 8 -21.07 -5.59 -7.17
N ASP A 9 -21.19 -4.84 -8.26
CA ASP A 9 -20.14 -3.96 -8.76
C ASP A 9 -19.65 -3.11 -7.59
N ARG A 10 -18.39 -3.29 -7.19
CA ARG A 10 -17.78 -2.42 -6.20
C ARG A 10 -17.77 -1.03 -6.81
N GLU A 11 -18.44 -0.09 -6.16
CA GLU A 11 -18.44 1.30 -6.58
C GLU A 11 -16.99 1.80 -6.61
N THR A 12 -16.55 2.29 -7.77
CA THR A 12 -15.20 2.83 -7.95
C THR A 12 -15.26 4.33 -8.18
N VAL A 13 -14.36 5.06 -7.54
CA VAL A 13 -14.23 6.51 -7.70
C VAL A 13 -12.90 6.82 -8.36
N ARG A 14 -12.91 7.75 -9.32
CA ARG A 14 -11.69 8.23 -9.98
C ARG A 14 -11.05 9.35 -9.15
N ILE A 15 -9.79 9.15 -8.79
CA ILE A 15 -8.97 10.18 -8.15
C ILE A 15 -8.00 10.74 -9.20
N ASN A 16 -7.98 12.06 -9.37
CA ASN A 16 -6.98 12.76 -10.16
C ASN A 16 -5.98 13.40 -9.19
N LEU A 17 -4.68 13.17 -9.42
CA LEU A 17 -3.60 13.67 -8.57
C LEU A 17 -2.65 14.54 -9.40
N GLU A 18 -2.29 15.69 -8.85
CA GLU A 18 -1.18 16.50 -9.36
C GLU A 18 0.10 16.10 -8.62
N VAL A 19 1.08 15.64 -9.38
CA VAL A 19 2.37 15.19 -8.85
C VAL A 19 3.49 15.65 -9.77
N THR A 20 4.69 15.79 -9.23
CA THR A 20 5.86 16.06 -10.06
C THR A 20 6.17 14.85 -10.97
N PRO A 21 6.87 15.06 -12.10
CA PRO A 21 7.28 13.95 -12.97
C PRO A 21 8.08 12.87 -12.22
N GLY A 22 8.98 13.29 -11.32
CA GLY A 22 9.76 12.36 -10.50
C GLY A 22 8.89 11.48 -9.60
N VAL A 23 7.89 12.04 -8.93
CA VAL A 23 6.94 11.26 -8.11
C VAL A 23 6.15 10.27 -8.97
N ARG A 24 5.71 10.69 -10.17
CA ARG A 24 5.03 9.79 -11.10
C ARG A 24 5.92 8.59 -11.50
N ASP A 25 7.20 8.83 -11.75
CA ASP A 25 8.13 7.76 -12.14
C ASP A 25 8.44 6.83 -10.96
N GLN A 26 8.61 7.37 -9.75
CA GLN A 26 8.70 6.57 -8.52
C GLN A 26 7.49 5.64 -8.34
N ILE A 27 6.27 6.14 -8.56
CA ILE A 27 5.04 5.33 -8.47
C ILE A 27 5.04 4.19 -9.50
N LYS A 28 5.52 4.45 -10.73
CA LYS A 28 5.66 3.39 -11.76
C LYS A 28 6.72 2.36 -11.38
N GLU A 29 7.86 2.79 -10.87
CA GLU A 29 8.90 1.89 -10.40
C GLU A 29 8.39 1.00 -9.26
N LEU A 30 7.66 1.58 -8.31
CA LEU A 30 7.03 0.84 -7.22
C LEU A 30 6.04 -0.19 -7.74
N ARG A 31 5.27 0.12 -8.78
CA ARG A 31 4.38 -0.86 -9.43
C ARG A 31 5.17 -2.08 -9.92
N VAL A 32 6.30 -1.86 -10.58
CA VAL A 32 7.15 -2.94 -11.08
C VAL A 32 7.77 -3.73 -9.91
N LYS A 33 8.39 -3.04 -8.95
CA LYS A 33 9.05 -3.65 -7.79
C LYS A 33 8.12 -4.48 -6.91
N SER A 34 6.85 -4.06 -6.79
CA SER A 34 5.82 -4.74 -5.99
C SER A 34 4.96 -5.71 -6.80
N GLU A 35 5.26 -5.90 -8.08
CA GLU A 35 4.49 -6.74 -9.01
C GLU A 35 2.99 -6.39 -9.03
N ALA A 36 2.68 -5.10 -8.84
CA ALA A 36 1.31 -4.64 -8.78
C ALA A 36 0.69 -4.60 -10.19
N SER A 37 -0.52 -5.13 -10.31
CA SER A 37 -1.27 -5.18 -11.57
C SER A 37 -1.57 -3.79 -12.15
N SER A 38 -1.69 -2.77 -11.29
CA SER A 38 -2.00 -1.39 -11.69
C SER A 38 -1.46 -0.36 -10.68
N LEU A 39 -1.46 0.93 -11.04
CA LEU A 39 -1.14 2.01 -10.09
C LEU A 39 -2.17 2.08 -8.95
N ALA A 40 -3.45 1.80 -9.24
CA ALA A 40 -4.48 1.74 -8.20
C ALA A 40 -4.19 0.65 -7.15
N GLU A 41 -3.61 -0.48 -7.57
CA GLU A 41 -3.16 -1.53 -6.64
C GLU A 41 -1.97 -1.07 -5.79
N VAL A 42 -1.01 -0.33 -6.37
CA VAL A 42 0.08 0.29 -5.60
C VAL A 42 -0.48 1.20 -4.51
N PHE A 43 -1.41 2.09 -4.86
CA PHE A 43 -2.04 2.98 -3.89
C PHE A 43 -2.83 2.22 -2.83
N ARG A 44 -3.59 1.19 -3.20
CA ARG A 44 -4.33 0.36 -2.24
C ARG A 44 -3.40 -0.28 -1.22
N ARG A 45 -2.29 -0.88 -1.66
CA ARG A 45 -1.29 -1.49 -0.78
C ARG A 45 -0.60 -0.45 0.10
N ALA A 46 -0.22 0.69 -0.47
CA ALA A 46 0.42 1.78 0.27
C ALA A 46 -0.50 2.34 1.37
N LEU A 47 -1.79 2.52 1.08
CA LEU A 47 -2.78 2.99 2.06
C LEU A 47 -2.96 1.99 3.20
N ALA A 48 -3.03 0.69 2.92
CA ALA A 48 -3.14 -0.33 3.95
C ALA A 48 -1.92 -0.35 4.89
N ILE A 49 -0.71 -0.19 4.34
CA ILE A 49 0.52 -0.09 5.13
C ILE A 49 0.52 1.20 5.97
N TYR A 50 0.10 2.33 5.38
CA TYR A 50 0.01 3.60 6.10
C TYR A 50 -1.00 3.56 7.26
N GLU A 51 -2.17 2.95 7.04
CA GLU A 51 -3.17 2.73 8.09
C GLU A 51 -2.61 1.89 9.24
N LEU A 52 -1.94 0.76 8.93
CA LEU A 52 -1.28 -0.08 9.92
C LEU A 52 -0.26 0.72 10.76
N PHE A 53 0.53 1.59 10.14
CA PHE A 53 1.49 2.42 10.85
C PHE A 53 0.82 3.41 11.80
N ILE A 54 -0.25 4.08 11.35
CA ILE A 54 -1.01 5.02 12.19
C ILE A 54 -1.62 4.31 13.40
N ASP A 55 -2.19 3.13 13.21
CA ASP A 55 -2.80 2.36 14.29
C ASP A 55 -1.77 1.88 15.32
N LEU A 56 -0.62 1.37 14.85
CA LEU A 56 0.48 0.98 15.72
C LEU A 56 1.02 2.16 16.52
N GLN A 57 1.20 3.33 15.90
CA GLN A 57 1.71 4.52 16.57
C GLN A 57 0.73 5.01 17.65
N LYS A 58 -0.58 5.04 17.35
CA LYS A 58 -1.63 5.42 18.33
C LYS A 58 -1.68 4.46 19.52
N GLY A 59 -1.41 3.17 19.29
CA GLY A 59 -1.32 2.15 20.34
C GLY A 59 -0.01 2.16 21.15
N GLY A 60 0.94 3.06 20.85
CA GLY A 60 2.26 3.08 21.48
C GLY A 60 3.18 1.94 21.02
N GLY A 61 2.82 1.26 19.93
CA GLY A 61 3.60 0.19 19.33
C GLY A 61 4.86 0.70 18.62
N LYS A 62 5.75 -0.25 18.28
CA LYS A 62 6.97 0.01 17.52
C LYS A 62 6.99 -0.85 16.27
N ILE A 63 7.52 -0.32 15.18
CA ILE A 63 7.79 -1.08 13.96
C ILE A 63 9.21 -1.60 14.06
N ILE A 64 9.38 -2.91 13.90
CA ILE A 64 10.69 -3.57 13.92
C ILE A 64 10.90 -4.19 12.55
N LEU A 65 11.99 -3.82 11.89
CA LEU A 65 12.52 -4.59 10.78
C LEU A 65 13.44 -5.66 11.35
N GLU A 66 13.15 -6.91 11.01
CA GLU A 66 14.01 -8.04 11.33
C GLU A 66 14.69 -8.49 10.04
N SER A 67 16.01 -8.40 10.01
CA SER A 67 16.86 -8.89 8.94
C SER A 67 16.94 -10.41 8.97
N SER A 68 17.35 -11.03 7.86
CA SER A 68 17.45 -12.49 7.74
C SER A 68 18.46 -13.14 8.69
N ASP A 69 19.40 -12.36 9.20
CA ASP A 69 20.39 -12.75 10.21
C ASP A 69 19.88 -12.57 11.66
N GLY A 70 18.65 -12.09 11.84
CA GLY A 70 18.04 -11.84 13.14
C GLY A 70 18.35 -10.47 13.73
N GLU A 71 19.09 -9.60 13.03
CA GLU A 71 19.25 -8.21 13.47
C GLU A 71 17.92 -7.48 13.44
N ARG A 72 17.63 -6.74 14.51
CA ARG A 72 16.38 -6.00 14.69
C ARG A 72 16.65 -4.51 14.74
N GLU A 73 16.07 -3.77 13.81
CA GLU A 73 16.08 -2.31 13.81
C GLU A 73 14.68 -1.75 14.09
N THR A 74 14.59 -0.81 15.04
CA THR A 74 13.33 -0.09 15.27
C THR A 74 13.22 1.04 14.25
N LEU A 75 12.23 0.95 13.37
CA LEU A 75 11.89 2.05 12.48
C LEU A 75 11.13 3.13 13.25
N ARG A 76 11.63 4.36 13.15
CA ARG A 76 10.88 5.57 13.48
C ARG A 76 10.46 6.23 12.18
N ILE A 77 9.20 6.04 11.79
CA ILE A 77 8.61 6.74 10.66
C ILE A 77 8.06 8.07 11.20
N LEU A 78 8.46 9.17 10.55
CA LEU A 78 8.26 10.57 10.95
C LEU A 78 6.79 10.96 11.14
#